data_AF-A0A2P4SSV7-F1
#
_entry.id   AF-A0A2P4SSV7-F1
#
_cell.length_a   1.000
_cell.length_b   1.000
_cell.length_c   1.000
_cell.angle_alpha   90.00
_cell.angle_beta   90.00
_cell.angle_gamma   90.00
#
_symmetry.space_group_name_H-M   'P 1'
#
loop_
_entity.id
_entity.type
_entity.pdbx_description
1 polymer ?
#
loop_
_entity_poly.entity_id
_entity_poly.type
_entity_poly.pdbx_seq_one_letter_code
_entity_poly.pdbx_strand_id
1 'polypeptide(L)'
;NFYKTELNKEEMYIRYIHKLYDLHLKAQNFTEAAYTLLLYDELLEWSDRPLREFLNYPMQTEWQRKEYLHLTIIQNFDRGKCWENGIILCRKIAEQYESYYDYRNLSKMRMMEASLYDKIMDQQRLEPEFFRVGFYGKKFPFFLRIYLMIPIHFCIMCSWFFPYFSQNKEFVCRGHDYERLEAFQQRMLNEFPHAIAMQHANQPDETIFQAEAQYLQIYAVTPIPENQEVLQRDGIPDNIKSFYKVNHIWRFRYDRPFHKGTKDKENEFKSLWVERTTLILVQSLPGISRWFEVEKREVVSMRLIAMCIVLLYFCIHSSLENNLKINCPDVIYLCKF
;
A
#
# COMPACT_ATOMS: atom_id res chain seq x y z
N ASN A 1 -11.88 -2.45 13.92
CA ASN A 1 -13.28 -2.69 13.52
C ASN A 1 -14.15 -3.27 14.63
N PHE A 2 -13.88 -4.47 15.18
CA PHE A 2 -14.74 -5.07 16.23
C PHE A 2 -14.94 -4.19 17.50
N TYR A 3 -13.90 -3.50 17.96
CA TYR A 3 -13.96 -2.64 19.15
C TYR A 3 -14.37 -1.18 18.84
N LYS A 4 -14.52 -0.78 17.56
CA LYS A 4 -14.82 0.61 17.15
C LYS A 4 -16.30 0.98 17.33
N THR A 5 -17.19 -0.02 17.46
CA THR A 5 -18.64 0.17 17.40
C THR A 5 -19.38 0.04 18.73
N GLU A 6 -18.69 -0.30 19.83
CA GLU A 6 -19.31 -0.46 21.15
C GLU A 6 -18.64 0.46 22.18
N LEU A 7 -19.44 1.33 22.82
CA LEU A 7 -18.98 2.37 23.77
C LEU A 7 -18.11 1.83 24.93
N ASN A 8 -18.29 0.58 25.36
CA ASN A 8 -17.51 -0.02 26.45
C ASN A 8 -16.17 -0.65 26.01
N LYS A 9 -15.76 -0.45 24.76
CA LYS A 9 -14.62 -1.13 24.15
C LYS A 9 -13.53 -0.19 23.60
N GLU A 10 -13.71 1.12 23.74
CA GLU A 10 -12.79 2.14 23.23
C GLU A 10 -11.40 2.05 23.87
N GLU A 11 -11.30 1.89 25.20
CA GLU A 11 -10.00 1.73 25.86
C GLU A 11 -9.23 0.50 25.34
N MET A 12 -9.92 -0.62 25.13
CA MET A 12 -9.31 -1.80 24.54
C MET A 12 -8.84 -1.54 23.12
N TYR A 13 -9.64 -0.81 22.33
CA TYR A 13 -9.26 -0.39 20.98
C TYR A 13 -7.99 0.47 20.98
N ILE A 14 -7.88 1.45 21.87
CA ILE A 14 -6.69 2.31 22.00
C ILE A 14 -5.47 1.48 22.44
N ARG A 15 -5.62 0.52 23.36
CA ARG A 15 -4.54 -0.42 23.73
C ARG A 15 -4.05 -1.23 22.52
N TYR A 16 -4.96 -1.67 21.65
CA TYR A 16 -4.60 -2.39 20.43
C TYR A 16 -3.92 -1.49 19.40
N ILE A 17 -4.36 -0.24 19.25
CA ILE A 17 -3.68 0.74 18.39
C ILE A 17 -2.23 0.90 18.84
N HIS A 18 -1.99 1.10 20.14
CA HIS A 18 -0.63 1.24 20.68
C HIS A 18 0.21 -0.04 20.51
N LYS A 19 -0.39 -1.21 20.73
CA LYS A 19 0.29 -2.47 20.48
C LYS A 19 0.71 -2.59 19.01
N LEU A 20 -0.18 -2.30 18.07
CA LEU A 20 0.12 -2.33 16.63
C LEU A 20 1.17 -1.28 16.24
N TYR A 21 1.11 -0.09 16.84
CA TYR A 21 2.10 0.97 16.65
C TYR A 21 3.51 0.53 17.05
N ASP A 22 3.68 -0.02 18.26
CA ASP A 22 4.98 -0.50 18.76
C ASP A 22 5.58 -1.59 17.86
N LEU A 23 4.69 -2.37 17.25
CA LEU A 23 5.04 -3.44 16.34
C LEU A 23 5.53 -2.92 14.99
N HIS A 24 4.86 -1.90 14.44
CA HIS A 24 5.36 -1.19 13.26
C HIS A 24 6.70 -0.52 13.53
N LEU A 25 6.89 0.10 14.69
CA LEU A 25 8.17 0.70 15.07
C LEU A 25 9.30 -0.32 15.12
N LYS A 26 9.07 -1.50 15.74
CA LYS A 26 10.06 -2.59 15.79
C LYS A 26 10.42 -3.11 14.41
N ALA A 27 9.44 -3.16 13.50
CA ALA A 27 9.64 -3.55 12.10
C ALA A 27 10.16 -2.40 11.20
N GLN A 28 10.43 -1.21 11.76
CA GLN A 28 10.84 -0.01 11.03
C GLN A 28 9.84 0.45 9.95
N ASN A 29 8.57 0.10 10.13
CA ASN A 29 7.45 0.46 9.26
C ASN A 29 6.84 1.80 9.72
N PHE A 30 7.62 2.89 9.59
CA PHE A 30 7.23 4.20 10.17
C PHE A 30 5.96 4.78 9.55
N THR A 31 5.75 4.59 8.25
CA THR A 31 4.53 5.05 7.56
C THR A 31 3.28 4.37 8.12
N GLU A 32 3.31 3.05 8.26
CA GLU A 32 2.20 2.28 8.82
C GLU A 32 2.00 2.58 10.31
N ALA A 33 3.08 2.85 11.05
CA ALA A 33 3.02 3.34 12.43
C ALA A 33 2.26 4.67 12.53
N ALA A 34 2.54 5.61 11.61
CA ALA A 34 1.85 6.89 11.52
C ALA A 34 0.34 6.72 11.23
N TYR A 35 -0.01 5.90 10.23
CA TYR A 35 -1.42 5.57 9.94
C TYR A 35 -2.12 4.87 11.10
N THR A 36 -1.40 4.05 11.86
CA THR A 36 -1.95 3.38 13.04
C THR A 36 -2.32 4.40 14.12
N LEU A 37 -1.47 5.40 14.39
CA LEU A 37 -1.79 6.46 15.35
C LEU A 37 -2.89 7.41 14.86
N LEU A 38 -3.05 7.59 13.55
CA LEU A 38 -4.19 8.34 13.00
C LEU A 38 -5.54 7.71 13.40
N LEU A 39 -5.60 6.39 13.62
CA LEU A 39 -6.80 5.75 14.16
C LEU A 39 -7.13 6.21 15.58
N TYR A 40 -6.13 6.56 16.39
CA TYR A 40 -6.36 7.13 17.72
C TYR A 40 -6.70 8.61 17.62
N ASP A 41 -6.04 9.34 16.73
CA ASP A 41 -6.37 10.73 16.43
C ASP A 41 -7.85 10.91 16.08
N GLU A 42 -8.44 10.01 15.28
CA GLU A 42 -9.86 10.01 14.92
C GLU A 42 -10.83 9.94 16.12
N LEU A 43 -10.38 9.43 17.28
CA LEU A 43 -11.21 9.30 18.48
C LEU A 43 -11.17 10.55 19.37
N LEU A 44 -10.21 11.44 19.15
CA LEU A 44 -10.00 12.64 19.96
C LEU A 44 -10.57 13.88 19.27
N GLU A 45 -11.02 14.84 20.07
CA GLU A 45 -11.44 16.16 19.59
C GLU A 45 -10.43 17.23 20.05
N TRP A 46 -10.40 18.36 19.33
CA TRP A 46 -9.64 19.55 19.78
C TRP A 46 -10.42 20.24 20.89
N SER A 47 -10.44 19.63 22.08
CA SER A 47 -11.24 20.08 23.22
C SER A 47 -10.42 20.12 24.52
N ASP A 48 -10.84 20.95 25.46
CA ASP A 48 -10.25 21.02 26.81
C ASP A 48 -10.80 19.94 27.75
N ARG A 49 -11.49 18.92 27.22
CA ARG A 49 -12.04 17.81 28.03
C ARG A 49 -10.89 17.11 28.75
N PRO A 50 -10.96 16.95 30.09
CA PRO A 50 -9.89 16.30 30.84
C PRO A 50 -9.90 14.80 30.58
N LEU A 51 -8.76 14.25 30.19
CA LEU A 51 -8.52 12.82 30.09
C LEU A 51 -7.77 12.32 31.32
N ARG A 52 -8.19 11.14 31.79
CA ARG A 52 -7.48 10.42 32.85
C ARG A 52 -6.14 9.91 32.31
N GLU A 53 -5.25 9.58 33.25
CA GLU A 53 -4.04 8.83 32.95
C GLU A 53 -4.39 7.51 32.27
N PHE A 54 -3.73 7.21 31.16
CA PHE A 54 -4.01 6.01 30.38
C PHE A 54 -2.78 5.60 29.57
N LEU A 55 -2.39 4.33 29.64
CA LEU A 55 -1.14 3.83 29.05
C LEU A 55 0.07 4.63 29.57
N ASN A 56 0.79 5.31 28.68
CA ASN A 56 1.94 6.15 29.01
C ASN A 56 1.57 7.65 29.00
N TYR A 57 0.29 7.99 28.82
CA TYR A 57 -0.17 9.38 28.81
C TYR A 57 -0.55 9.82 30.22
N PRO A 58 0.00 10.97 30.69
CA PRO A 58 -0.43 11.55 31.95
C PRO A 58 -1.87 12.07 31.85
N MET A 59 -2.41 12.49 33.00
CA MET A 59 -3.64 13.28 33.04
C MET A 59 -3.42 14.60 32.31
N GLN A 60 -4.20 14.84 31.24
CA GLN A 60 -4.04 15.98 30.33
C GLN A 60 -5.35 16.23 29.57
N THR A 61 -5.47 17.33 28.84
CA THR A 61 -6.65 17.57 28.00
C THR A 61 -6.61 16.74 26.72
N GLU A 62 -7.75 16.54 26.07
CA GLU A 62 -7.79 15.93 24.74
C GLU A 62 -6.95 16.70 23.75
N TRP A 63 -7.03 18.03 23.78
CA TRP A 63 -6.23 18.91 22.95
C TRP A 63 -4.73 18.59 23.09
N GLN A 64 -4.21 18.51 24.31
CA GLN A 64 -2.81 18.17 24.57
C GLN A 64 -2.44 16.76 24.09
N ARG A 65 -3.36 15.79 24.23
CA ARG A 65 -3.12 14.43 23.73
C ARG A 65 -3.09 14.39 22.21
N LYS A 66 -4.01 15.09 21.57
CA LYS A 66 -4.14 15.15 20.11
C LYS A 66 -2.96 15.88 19.47
N GLU A 67 -2.50 16.98 20.09
CA GLU A 67 -1.26 17.67 19.72
C GLU A 67 -0.06 16.72 19.76
N TYR A 68 0.16 16.04 20.89
CA TYR A 68 1.26 15.08 21.04
C TYR A 68 1.21 13.97 19.98
N LEU A 69 0.02 13.43 19.70
CA LEU A 69 -0.17 12.42 18.66
C LEU A 69 0.20 12.96 17.29
N HIS A 70 -0.30 14.14 16.89
CA HIS A 70 0.01 14.72 15.60
C HIS A 70 1.51 14.99 15.43
N LEU A 71 2.18 15.52 16.45
CA LEU A 71 3.64 15.71 16.43
C LEU A 71 4.39 14.39 16.24
N THR A 72 3.95 13.33 16.93
CA THR A 72 4.52 11.97 16.79
C THR A 72 4.25 11.38 15.40
N ILE A 73 3.05 11.60 14.85
CA ILE A 73 2.65 11.15 13.52
C ILE A 73 3.50 11.85 12.45
N ILE A 74 3.72 13.16 12.57
CA ILE A 74 4.58 13.93 11.65
C ILE A 74 6.00 13.38 11.66
N GLN A 75 6.57 13.12 12.84
CA GLN A 75 7.90 12.52 12.96
C GLN A 75 7.98 11.13 12.29
N ASN A 76 6.96 10.30 12.45
CA ASN A 76 6.90 9.00 11.80
C ASN A 76 6.75 9.11 10.28
N PHE A 77 5.95 10.06 9.78
CA PHE A 77 5.87 10.33 8.34
C PHE A 77 7.18 10.87 7.76
N ASP A 78 7.91 11.69 8.52
CA ASP A 78 9.23 12.16 8.13
C ASP A 78 10.22 10.99 7.99
N ARG A 79 10.28 10.11 9.00
CA ARG A 79 11.11 8.89 8.95
C ARG A 79 10.69 7.91 7.86
N GLY A 80 9.40 7.81 7.59
CA GLY A 80 8.81 7.00 6.51
C GLY A 80 8.86 7.65 5.12
N LYS A 81 9.41 8.88 5.01
CA LYS A 81 9.50 9.68 3.77
C LYS A 81 8.16 10.00 3.11
N CYS A 82 7.06 9.95 3.86
CA CYS A 82 5.72 10.36 3.42
C CYS A 82 5.45 11.83 3.76
N TRP A 83 6.32 12.72 3.29
CA TRP A 83 6.34 14.15 3.65
C TRP A 83 5.06 14.90 3.28
N GLU A 84 4.37 14.53 2.20
CA GLU A 84 3.10 15.11 1.76
C GLU A 84 2.02 14.92 2.83
N ASN A 85 1.94 13.73 3.42
CA ASN A 85 1.02 13.46 4.53
C ASN A 85 1.43 14.24 5.78
N GLY A 86 2.74 14.34 6.05
CA GLY A 86 3.28 15.16 7.14
C GLY A 86 2.91 16.63 7.01
N ILE A 87 3.00 17.21 5.81
CA ILE A 87 2.63 18.61 5.51
C ILE A 87 1.16 18.86 5.80
N ILE A 88 0.26 17.94 5.42
CA ILE A 88 -1.16 18.06 5.72
C ILE A 88 -1.42 18.13 7.23
N LEU A 89 -0.72 17.29 8.02
CA LEU A 89 -0.82 17.37 9.49
C LEU A 89 -0.19 18.64 10.07
N CYS A 90 0.94 19.10 9.53
CA CYS A 90 1.56 20.35 9.96
C CYS A 90 0.58 21.53 9.83
N ARG A 91 -0.16 21.59 8.71
CA ARG A 91 -1.18 22.61 8.47
C ARG A 91 -2.33 22.53 9.47
N LYS A 92 -2.85 21.33 9.73
CA LYS A 92 -3.92 21.11 10.71
C LYS A 92 -3.53 21.59 12.11
N ILE A 93 -2.31 21.27 12.56
CA ILE A 93 -1.82 21.77 13.87
C ILE A 93 -1.60 23.29 13.83
N ALA A 94 -1.03 23.82 12.74
CA ALA A 94 -0.78 25.25 12.61
C ALA A 94 -2.08 26.07 12.76
N GLU A 95 -3.19 25.61 12.18
CA GLU A 95 -4.52 26.22 12.34
C GLU A 95 -4.97 26.25 13.82
N GLN A 96 -4.67 25.19 14.59
CA GLN A 96 -4.95 25.17 16.02
C GLN A 96 -4.08 26.19 16.77
N TYR A 97 -2.77 26.22 16.53
CA TYR A 97 -1.89 27.20 17.18
C TYR A 97 -2.27 28.65 16.86
N GLU A 98 -2.70 28.93 15.63
CA GLU A 98 -3.21 30.24 15.25
C GLU A 98 -4.48 30.61 15.99
N SER A 99 -5.43 29.66 16.11
CA SER A 99 -6.69 29.86 16.85
C SER A 99 -6.49 30.13 18.34
N TYR A 100 -5.44 29.53 18.93
CA TYR A 100 -5.05 29.72 20.34
C TYR A 100 -4.01 30.84 20.52
N TYR A 101 -3.64 31.56 19.45
CA TYR A 101 -2.64 32.63 19.43
C TYR A 101 -1.24 32.20 19.91
N ASP A 102 -0.89 30.91 19.82
CA ASP A 102 0.44 30.38 20.11
C ASP A 102 1.38 30.55 18.91
N TYR A 103 1.80 31.79 18.69
CA TYR A 103 2.66 32.12 17.55
C TYR A 103 4.07 31.51 17.64
N ARG A 104 4.51 31.11 18.83
CA ARG A 104 5.81 30.47 19.01
C ARG A 104 5.79 29.05 18.43
N ASN A 105 4.78 28.26 18.75
CA ASN A 105 4.66 26.91 18.19
C ASN A 105 4.16 26.94 16.74
N LEU A 106 3.33 27.93 16.36
CA LEU A 106 2.98 28.17 14.96
C LEU A 106 4.22 28.38 14.08
N SER A 107 5.14 29.25 14.51
CA SER A 107 6.38 29.52 13.78
C SER A 107 7.21 28.23 13.58
N LYS A 108 7.38 27.42 14.64
CA LYS A 108 8.06 26.13 14.53
C LYS A 108 7.36 25.19 13.56
N MET A 109 6.03 25.15 13.57
CA MET A 109 5.27 24.27 12.70
C MET A 109 5.38 24.67 11.23
N ARG A 110 5.40 25.98 10.93
CA ARG A 110 5.68 26.49 9.58
C ARG A 110 7.10 26.20 9.13
N MET A 111 8.09 26.26 10.02
CA MET A 111 9.46 25.82 9.70
C MET A 111 9.53 24.33 9.41
N MET A 112 8.80 23.50 10.18
CA MET A 112 8.69 22.06 9.90
C MET A 112 8.07 21.82 8.52
N GLU A 113 6.96 22.48 8.20
CA GLU A 113 6.30 22.42 6.89
C GLU A 113 7.27 22.78 5.76
N ALA A 114 8.01 23.89 5.89
CA ALA A 114 9.03 24.30 4.91
C ALA A 114 10.12 23.22 4.74
N SER A 115 10.64 22.68 5.84
CA SER A 115 11.67 21.64 5.78
C SER A 115 11.19 20.35 5.08
N LEU A 116 9.90 20.02 5.18
CA LEU A 116 9.31 18.88 4.48
C LEU A 116 9.22 19.14 2.97
N TYR A 117 8.95 20.38 2.55
CA TYR A 117 9.04 20.76 1.14
C TYR A 117 10.45 20.64 0.58
N ASP A 118 11.45 21.13 1.30
CA ASP A 118 12.85 20.99 0.89
C ASP A 118 13.23 19.51 0.73
N LYS A 119 12.81 18.65 1.67
CA LYS A 119 13.02 17.21 1.56
C LYS A 119 12.37 16.58 0.33
N ILE A 120 11.14 16.97 -0.03
CA ILE A 120 10.47 16.52 -1.26
C ILE A 120 11.31 16.87 -2.49
N MET A 121 11.91 18.06 -2.48
CA MET A 121 12.69 18.56 -3.60
C MET A 121 14.07 17.90 -3.70
N ASP A 122 14.76 17.77 -2.58
CA ASP A 122 16.19 17.45 -2.55
C ASP A 122 16.48 15.96 -2.36
N GLN A 123 15.57 15.21 -1.72
CA GLN A 123 15.83 13.81 -1.37
C GLN A 123 15.14 12.83 -2.32
N GLN A 124 15.92 11.88 -2.82
CA GLN A 124 15.39 10.81 -3.66
C GLN A 124 14.63 9.75 -2.83
N ARG A 125 13.46 9.36 -3.33
CA ARG A 125 12.64 8.26 -2.81
C ARG A 125 12.82 7.00 -3.64
N LEU A 126 12.70 5.87 -2.98
CA LEU A 126 12.65 4.58 -3.64
C LEU A 126 11.20 4.28 -4.01
N GLU A 127 10.98 3.89 -5.25
CA GLU A 127 9.67 3.40 -5.69
C GLU A 127 9.52 1.94 -5.24
N PRO A 128 8.52 1.62 -4.38
CA PRO A 128 8.30 0.26 -3.93
C PRO A 128 7.69 -0.58 -5.05
N GLU A 129 7.98 -1.87 -5.05
CA GLU A 129 7.22 -2.85 -5.82
C GLU A 129 5.98 -3.30 -5.06
N PHE A 130 4.95 -3.73 -5.81
CA PHE A 130 3.72 -4.27 -5.24
C PHE A 130 3.55 -5.72 -5.68
N PHE A 131 3.16 -6.57 -4.74
CA PHE A 131 3.03 -8.00 -4.95
C PHE A 131 1.62 -8.45 -4.62
N ARG A 132 0.97 -9.11 -5.57
CA ARG A 132 -0.28 -9.81 -5.29
C ARG A 132 0.07 -11.17 -4.70
N VAL A 133 -0.54 -11.52 -3.56
CA VAL A 133 -0.46 -12.83 -2.92
C VAL A 133 -1.84 -13.48 -2.86
N GLY A 134 -1.98 -14.65 -3.45
CA GLY A 134 -3.17 -15.50 -3.34
C GLY A 134 -2.89 -16.72 -2.48
N PHE A 135 -3.78 -16.98 -1.52
CA PHE A 135 -3.69 -18.13 -0.61
C PHE A 135 -4.82 -19.12 -0.92
N TYR A 136 -4.46 -20.29 -1.44
CA TYR A 136 -5.42 -21.28 -1.92
C TYR A 136 -5.25 -22.64 -1.25
N GLY A 137 -6.38 -23.35 -1.11
CA GLY A 137 -6.44 -24.68 -0.50
C GLY A 137 -6.87 -24.65 0.96
N LYS A 138 -7.33 -25.81 1.45
CA LYS A 138 -8.01 -25.95 2.75
C LYS A 138 -7.06 -25.97 3.95
N LYS A 139 -5.77 -26.25 3.73
CA LYS A 139 -4.76 -26.37 4.81
C LYS A 139 -4.17 -25.05 5.26
N PHE A 140 -4.47 -23.92 4.60
CA PHE A 140 -4.16 -22.64 5.20
C PHE A 140 -4.97 -22.49 6.49
N PRO A 141 -4.34 -22.02 7.60
CA PRO A 141 -5.07 -21.78 8.83
C PRO A 141 -6.30 -20.92 8.52
N PHE A 142 -7.45 -21.25 9.13
CA PHE A 142 -8.71 -20.49 8.93
C PHE A 142 -8.54 -18.98 9.13
N PHE A 143 -7.52 -18.61 9.92
CA PHE A 143 -6.98 -17.28 10.08
C PHE A 143 -5.57 -17.28 9.49
N LEU A 144 -5.39 -16.83 8.25
CA LEU A 144 -4.04 -16.51 7.81
C LEU A 144 -3.50 -15.47 8.77
N ARG A 145 -2.44 -15.82 9.51
CA ARG A 145 -1.77 -14.93 10.46
C ARG A 145 -1.04 -13.82 9.68
N ILE A 146 -1.81 -12.89 9.12
CA ILE A 146 -1.35 -11.71 8.37
C ILE A 146 -0.76 -10.63 9.34
N TYR A 147 -0.51 -11.01 10.60
CA TYR A 147 0.25 -10.24 11.58
C TYR A 147 1.66 -10.77 11.84
N LEU A 148 2.13 -11.83 11.17
CA LEU A 148 3.37 -12.53 11.56
C LEU A 148 4.71 -11.84 11.24
N MET A 149 4.74 -10.62 10.69
CA MET A 149 5.94 -9.77 10.79
C MET A 149 6.13 -9.16 12.20
N ILE A 150 5.43 -9.72 13.19
CA ILE A 150 5.49 -9.41 14.61
C ILE A 150 5.85 -10.72 15.33
N PRO A 151 6.88 -10.76 16.19
CA PRO A 151 7.43 -11.99 16.74
C PRO A 151 6.39 -13.00 17.27
N ILE A 152 6.58 -14.26 16.85
CA ILE A 152 5.70 -15.45 16.99
C ILE A 152 5.25 -15.73 18.44
N HIS A 153 5.95 -15.21 19.46
CA HIS A 153 5.64 -15.47 20.88
C HIS A 153 4.40 -14.77 21.44
N PHE A 154 3.79 -13.80 20.73
CA PHE A 154 2.72 -12.98 21.31
C PHE A 154 1.30 -13.28 20.80
N CYS A 155 1.12 -14.32 19.98
CA CYS A 155 -0.15 -14.64 19.32
C CYS A 155 -1.13 -15.46 20.19
N ILE A 156 -0.73 -15.91 21.39
CA ILE A 156 -1.57 -16.74 22.28
C ILE A 156 -2.65 -15.92 23.02
N MET A 157 -2.56 -14.58 23.01
CA MET A 157 -3.51 -13.71 23.73
C MET A 157 -4.44 -12.89 22.81
N CYS A 158 -4.31 -13.02 21.49
CA CYS A 158 -5.07 -12.22 20.53
C CYS A 158 -5.90 -13.12 19.61
N SER A 159 -6.89 -13.82 20.16
CA SER A 159 -7.91 -14.54 19.39
C SER A 159 -8.93 -13.62 18.69
N TRP A 160 -8.64 -12.32 18.51
CA TRP A 160 -9.69 -11.30 18.30
C TRP A 160 -9.35 -10.17 17.31
N PHE A 161 -8.61 -10.48 16.25
CA PHE A 161 -8.76 -9.76 14.99
C PHE A 161 -9.11 -10.80 13.93
N PHE A 162 -10.27 -10.62 13.28
CA PHE A 162 -10.90 -11.46 12.25
C PHE A 162 -11.83 -12.57 12.74
N PRO A 163 -13.16 -12.35 12.74
CA PRO A 163 -14.06 -13.38 12.24
C PRO A 163 -13.98 -13.39 10.69
N TYR A 164 -14.07 -14.59 10.10
CA TYR A 164 -14.27 -14.91 8.68
C TYR A 164 -13.04 -15.18 7.77
N PHE A 165 -12.76 -16.49 7.67
CA PHE A 165 -12.30 -17.27 6.52
C PHE A 165 -11.26 -16.63 5.58
N SER A 166 -9.97 -16.93 5.79
CA SER A 166 -8.89 -16.56 4.85
C SER A 166 -8.62 -17.61 3.75
N GLN A 167 -9.51 -18.57 3.54
CA GLN A 167 -9.39 -19.51 2.44
C GLN A 167 -9.76 -18.83 1.12
N ASN A 168 -8.92 -19.01 0.10
CA ASN A 168 -9.15 -18.53 -1.26
C ASN A 168 -9.26 -17.00 -1.36
N LYS A 169 -8.51 -16.29 -0.51
CA LYS A 169 -8.41 -14.83 -0.49
C LYS A 169 -7.14 -14.34 -1.15
N GLU A 170 -7.20 -13.11 -1.62
CA GLU A 170 -6.13 -12.44 -2.33
C GLU A 170 -5.82 -11.10 -1.70
N PHE A 171 -4.55 -10.77 -1.65
CA PHE A 171 -4.04 -9.54 -1.05
C PHE A 171 -3.06 -8.89 -2.02
N VAL A 172 -2.95 -7.57 -1.94
CA VAL A 172 -1.82 -6.84 -2.53
C VAL A 172 -0.97 -6.31 -1.39
N CYS A 173 0.33 -6.55 -1.48
CA CYS A 173 1.34 -6.15 -0.52
C CYS A 173 2.27 -5.10 -1.14
N ARG A 174 2.56 -4.04 -0.39
CA ARG A 174 3.63 -3.08 -0.67
C ARG A 174 4.96 -3.66 -0.17
N GLY A 175 5.90 -3.83 -1.09
CA GLY A 175 7.24 -4.35 -0.79
C GLY A 175 8.06 -3.44 0.13
N HIS A 176 9.07 -4.03 0.76
CA HIS A 176 10.13 -3.27 1.42
C HIS A 176 11.01 -2.52 0.42
N ASP A 177 11.79 -1.57 0.94
CA ASP A 177 12.78 -0.85 0.15
C ASP A 177 13.73 -1.86 -0.51
N TYR A 178 13.89 -1.76 -1.84
CA TYR A 178 14.68 -2.67 -2.68
C TYR A 178 14.19 -4.13 -2.75
N GLU A 179 13.02 -4.45 -2.20
CA GLU A 179 12.48 -5.81 -2.27
C GLU A 179 11.96 -6.10 -3.67
N ARG A 180 12.53 -7.14 -4.30
CA ARG A 180 12.10 -7.68 -5.59
C ARG A 180 11.22 -8.92 -5.39
N LEU A 181 10.51 -9.31 -6.44
CA LEU A 181 9.60 -10.47 -6.44
C LEU A 181 10.24 -11.75 -5.85
N GLU A 182 11.46 -12.09 -6.24
CA GLU A 182 12.14 -13.30 -5.77
C GLU A 182 12.41 -13.26 -4.27
N ALA A 183 12.90 -12.12 -3.76
CA ALA A 183 13.16 -11.94 -2.33
C ALA A 183 11.86 -12.00 -1.53
N PHE A 184 10.79 -11.37 -2.04
CA PHE A 184 9.47 -11.43 -1.43
C PHE A 184 8.91 -12.86 -1.40
N GLN A 185 9.03 -13.60 -2.50
CA GLN A 185 8.61 -15.01 -2.58
C GLN A 185 9.36 -15.87 -1.56
N GLN A 186 10.69 -15.73 -1.46
CA GLN A 186 11.48 -16.47 -0.46
C GLN A 186 11.07 -16.13 0.97
N ARG A 187 10.84 -14.84 1.26
CA ARG A 187 10.33 -14.41 2.57
C ARG A 187 8.98 -15.06 2.89
N MET A 188 8.05 -15.08 1.94
CA MET A 188 6.75 -15.70 2.13
C MET A 188 6.82 -17.23 2.28
N LEU A 189 7.71 -17.91 1.54
CA LEU A 189 7.91 -19.35 1.67
C LEU A 189 8.60 -19.73 2.98
N ASN A 190 9.48 -18.89 3.52
CA ASN A 190 10.06 -19.09 4.84
C ASN A 190 8.99 -19.01 5.96
N GLU A 191 8.00 -18.13 5.79
CA GLU A 191 6.86 -18.01 6.73
C GLU A 191 5.87 -19.18 6.60
N PHE A 192 5.70 -19.70 5.38
CA PHE A 192 4.83 -20.84 5.08
C PHE A 192 5.63 -21.99 4.44
N PRO A 193 6.46 -22.72 5.22
CA PRO A 193 7.36 -23.73 4.68
C PRO A 193 6.64 -24.94 4.05
N HIS A 194 5.35 -25.12 4.35
CA HIS A 194 4.50 -26.17 3.77
C HIS A 194 3.73 -25.70 2.54
N ALA A 195 3.88 -24.44 2.11
CA ALA A 195 3.19 -23.89 0.95
C ALA A 195 3.92 -24.22 -0.35
N ILE A 196 3.15 -24.63 -1.35
CA ILE A 196 3.60 -24.93 -2.70
C ILE A 196 3.49 -23.64 -3.52
N ALA A 197 4.63 -23.13 -3.99
CA ALA A 197 4.67 -21.96 -4.85
C ALA A 197 4.07 -22.28 -6.23
N MET A 198 3.01 -21.57 -6.60
CA MET A 198 2.43 -21.63 -7.94
C MET A 198 3.28 -20.83 -8.92
N GLN A 199 3.67 -21.45 -10.03
CA GLN A 199 4.58 -20.87 -11.02
C GLN A 199 3.89 -19.93 -12.03
N HIS A 200 2.58 -20.06 -12.20
CA HIS A 200 1.84 -19.32 -13.22
C HIS A 200 0.77 -18.42 -12.57
N ALA A 201 0.53 -17.26 -13.17
CA ALA A 201 -0.55 -16.32 -12.80
C ALA A 201 -1.94 -16.77 -13.30
N ASN A 202 -2.10 -18.06 -13.62
CA ASN A 202 -3.38 -18.63 -14.04
C ASN A 202 -4.36 -18.58 -12.87
N GLN A 203 -5.64 -18.37 -13.17
CA GLN A 203 -6.66 -18.49 -12.14
C GLN A 203 -6.66 -19.92 -11.59
N PRO A 204 -6.62 -20.10 -10.26
CA PRO A 204 -6.77 -21.42 -9.66
C PRO A 204 -8.13 -21.99 -10.04
N ASP A 205 -8.16 -23.28 -10.29
CA ASP A 205 -9.37 -24.03 -10.55
C ASP A 205 -9.95 -24.60 -9.24
N GLU A 206 -11.14 -25.20 -9.34
CA GLU A 206 -11.81 -25.82 -8.18
C GLU A 206 -10.96 -26.90 -7.50
N THR A 207 -10.08 -27.58 -8.25
CA THR A 207 -9.18 -28.59 -7.69
C THR A 207 -8.19 -27.96 -6.72
N ILE A 208 -7.57 -26.82 -7.06
CA ILE A 208 -6.67 -26.09 -6.17
C ILE A 208 -7.43 -25.49 -4.99
N PHE A 209 -8.63 -24.95 -5.20
CA PHE A 209 -9.45 -24.40 -4.12
C PHE A 209 -9.86 -25.45 -3.09
N GLN A 210 -10.15 -26.68 -3.52
CA GLN A 210 -10.60 -27.76 -2.65
C GLN A 210 -9.47 -28.66 -2.12
N ALA A 211 -8.25 -28.49 -2.61
CA ALA A 211 -7.11 -29.31 -2.26
C ALA A 211 -6.77 -29.25 -0.76
N GLU A 212 -6.35 -30.40 -0.22
CA GLU A 212 -5.78 -30.52 1.12
C GLU A 212 -4.29 -30.18 1.13
N ALA A 213 -3.93 -29.05 0.52
CA ALA A 213 -2.58 -28.50 0.50
C ALA A 213 -2.63 -26.97 0.69
N GLN A 214 -1.46 -26.35 0.81
CA GLN A 214 -1.29 -24.90 0.84
C GLN A 214 -0.67 -24.48 -0.48
N TYR A 215 -1.37 -23.69 -1.28
CA TYR A 215 -0.86 -23.14 -2.53
C TYR A 215 -0.72 -21.63 -2.44
N LEU A 216 0.47 -21.15 -2.76
CA LEU A 216 0.82 -19.74 -2.68
C LEU A 216 1.10 -19.22 -4.09
N GLN A 217 0.32 -18.25 -4.54
CA GLN A 217 0.51 -17.62 -5.84
C GLN A 217 0.93 -16.17 -5.68
N ILE A 218 2.15 -15.85 -6.11
CA ILE A 218 2.75 -14.53 -5.95
C ILE A 218 3.26 -14.02 -7.28
N TYR A 219 2.86 -12.80 -7.64
CA TYR A 219 3.39 -12.08 -8.80
C TYR A 219 3.35 -10.57 -8.56
N ALA A 220 4.21 -9.84 -9.28
CA ALA A 220 4.24 -8.38 -9.23
C ALA A 220 3.00 -7.78 -9.92
N VAL A 221 2.52 -6.66 -9.37
CA VAL A 221 1.41 -5.88 -9.92
C VAL A 221 1.82 -4.42 -10.05
N THR A 222 1.29 -3.73 -11.05
CA THR A 222 1.55 -2.31 -11.29
C THR A 222 0.47 -1.46 -10.64
N PRO A 223 0.81 -0.44 -9.85
CA PRO A 223 -0.18 0.49 -9.30
C PRO A 223 -0.86 1.29 -10.42
N ILE A 224 -2.13 1.62 -10.24
CA ILE A 224 -2.88 2.57 -11.08
C ILE A 224 -3.11 3.83 -10.23
N PRO A 225 -2.36 4.92 -10.48
CA PRO A 225 -2.51 6.17 -9.75
C PRO A 225 -3.87 6.83 -9.97
N GLU A 226 -4.46 7.38 -8.91
CA GLU A 226 -5.70 8.17 -9.00
C GLU A 226 -5.42 9.63 -9.41
N ASN A 227 -4.32 10.22 -8.93
CA ASN A 227 -3.96 11.62 -9.15
C ASN A 227 -3.35 11.85 -10.54
N GLN A 228 -4.11 11.55 -11.60
CA GLN A 228 -3.68 11.72 -12.99
C GLN A 228 -3.36 13.17 -13.32
N GLU A 229 -4.06 14.13 -12.72
CA GLU A 229 -3.84 15.57 -12.93
C GLU A 229 -2.40 15.99 -12.59
N VAL A 230 -1.86 15.55 -11.45
CA VAL A 230 -0.48 15.87 -11.04
C VAL A 230 0.54 15.20 -11.97
N LEU A 231 0.24 13.97 -12.41
CA LEU A 231 1.14 13.19 -13.25
C LEU A 231 1.23 13.72 -14.68
N GLN A 232 0.11 14.19 -15.23
CA GLN A 232 -0.01 14.71 -16.60
C GLN A 232 0.39 16.18 -16.71
N ARG A 233 0.43 16.92 -15.61
CA ARG A 233 0.78 18.35 -15.65
C ARG A 233 2.27 18.55 -15.97
N ASP A 234 2.50 19.40 -16.96
CA ASP A 234 3.84 19.83 -17.38
C ASP A 234 4.47 20.77 -16.36
N GLY A 235 5.80 20.74 -16.28
CA GLY A 235 6.58 21.57 -15.37
C GLY A 235 6.60 21.09 -13.92
N ILE A 236 5.87 20.03 -13.55
CA ILE A 236 6.01 19.39 -12.23
C ILE A 236 7.23 18.45 -12.24
N PRO A 237 8.21 18.66 -11.34
CA PRO A 237 9.36 17.78 -11.16
C PRO A 237 9.01 16.30 -10.86
N ASP A 238 9.86 15.38 -11.34
CA ASP A 238 9.64 13.93 -11.21
C ASP A 238 9.68 13.43 -9.75
N ASN A 239 10.44 14.08 -8.88
CA ASN A 239 10.46 13.79 -7.44
C ASN A 239 9.05 13.92 -6.81
N ILE A 240 8.26 14.93 -7.20
CA ILE A 240 6.87 15.09 -6.78
C ILE A 240 6.00 14.01 -7.43
N LYS A 241 6.13 13.80 -8.76
CA LYS A 241 5.32 12.80 -9.48
C LYS A 241 5.52 11.39 -8.92
N SER A 242 6.74 11.03 -8.55
CA SER A 242 7.10 9.70 -8.00
C SER A 242 6.25 9.31 -6.79
N PHE A 243 5.89 10.28 -5.93
CA PHE A 243 5.03 10.04 -4.78
C PHE A 243 3.64 9.57 -5.19
N TYR A 244 3.00 10.34 -6.08
CA TYR A 244 1.63 10.11 -6.49
C TYR A 244 1.48 8.87 -7.39
N LYS A 245 2.57 8.37 -7.97
CA LYS A 245 2.58 7.10 -8.70
C LYS A 245 2.34 5.88 -7.80
N VAL A 246 2.74 5.94 -6.53
CA VAL A 246 2.83 4.75 -5.66
C VAL A 246 2.20 4.93 -4.26
N ASN A 247 1.65 6.10 -3.95
CA ASN A 247 0.96 6.34 -2.69
C ASN A 247 -0.51 6.70 -2.92
N HIS A 248 -1.36 6.34 -1.96
CA HIS A 248 -2.82 6.44 -2.04
C HIS A 248 -3.39 5.63 -3.22
N ILE A 249 -2.88 4.40 -3.39
CA ILE A 249 -3.26 3.52 -4.49
C ILE A 249 -4.32 2.51 -4.04
N TRP A 250 -5.47 2.53 -4.71
CA TRP A 250 -6.56 1.57 -4.52
C TRP A 250 -6.58 0.46 -5.56
N ARG A 251 -6.03 0.75 -6.75
CA ARG A 251 -6.18 -0.09 -7.94
C ARG A 251 -4.81 -0.56 -8.42
N PHE A 252 -4.73 -1.85 -8.74
CA PHE A 252 -3.52 -2.48 -9.26
C PHE A 252 -3.86 -3.27 -10.52
N ARG A 253 -2.92 -3.39 -11.45
CA ARG A 253 -3.09 -4.20 -12.65
C ARG A 253 -1.96 -5.17 -12.87
N TYR A 254 -2.29 -6.27 -13.53
CA TYR A 254 -1.31 -7.14 -14.16
C TYR A 254 -1.88 -7.68 -15.46
N ASP A 255 -0.97 -8.01 -16.38
CA ASP A 255 -1.29 -8.49 -17.70
C ASP A 255 -0.77 -9.92 -17.87
N ARG A 256 -1.63 -10.84 -18.29
CA ARG A 256 -1.29 -12.24 -18.56
C ARG A 256 -1.46 -12.55 -20.04
N PRO A 257 -0.39 -12.90 -20.78
CA PRO A 257 -0.51 -13.35 -22.15
C PRO A 257 -1.08 -14.78 -22.20
N PHE A 258 -1.98 -15.05 -23.13
CA PHE A 258 -2.53 -16.37 -23.40
C PHE A 258 -2.85 -16.53 -24.89
N HIS A 259 -2.89 -17.76 -25.40
CA HIS A 259 -3.29 -18.01 -26.79
C HIS A 259 -4.77 -18.39 -26.87
N LYS A 260 -5.49 -17.79 -27.82
CA LYS A 260 -6.87 -18.15 -28.13
C LYS A 260 -6.91 -18.87 -29.48
N GLY A 261 -7.20 -20.17 -29.47
CA GLY A 261 -7.20 -21.04 -30.65
C GLY A 261 -5.89 -21.81 -30.85
N THR A 262 -5.71 -22.36 -32.05
CA THR A 262 -4.47 -23.07 -32.41
C THR A 262 -3.31 -22.10 -32.53
N LYS A 263 -2.17 -22.48 -31.93
CA LYS A 263 -0.92 -21.74 -32.10
C LYS A 263 -0.48 -21.85 -33.55
N ASP A 264 -0.49 -20.72 -34.25
CA ASP A 264 0.04 -20.59 -35.59
C ASP A 264 1.58 -20.61 -35.49
N LYS A 265 2.23 -21.59 -36.14
CA LYS A 265 3.68 -21.80 -36.06
C LYS A 265 4.48 -20.74 -36.84
N GLU A 266 3.84 -20.03 -37.78
CA GLU A 266 4.48 -18.96 -38.54
C GLU A 266 4.30 -17.59 -37.90
N ASN A 267 3.19 -17.36 -37.19
CA ASN A 267 2.90 -16.08 -36.54
C ASN A 267 2.17 -16.28 -35.20
N GLU A 268 2.95 -16.50 -34.15
CA GLU A 268 2.46 -16.71 -32.79
C GLU A 268 1.64 -15.51 -32.26
N PHE A 269 1.87 -14.30 -32.79
CA PHE A 269 1.19 -13.07 -32.37
C PHE A 269 -0.26 -12.98 -32.84
N LYS A 270 -0.66 -13.70 -33.91
CA LYS A 270 -2.05 -13.71 -34.38
C LYS A 270 -3.01 -14.34 -33.37
N SER A 271 -2.55 -15.38 -32.68
CA SER A 271 -3.34 -16.08 -31.68
C SER A 271 -3.08 -15.57 -30.26
N LEU A 272 -2.16 -14.62 -30.06
CA LEU A 272 -1.82 -14.09 -28.74
C LEU A 272 -2.81 -13.01 -28.29
N TRP A 273 -3.37 -13.24 -27.12
CA TRP A 273 -4.25 -12.34 -26.40
C TRP A 273 -3.61 -11.97 -25.06
N VAL A 274 -3.99 -10.82 -24.53
CA VAL A 274 -3.60 -10.37 -23.20
C VAL A 274 -4.85 -10.24 -22.36
N GLU A 275 -4.84 -10.92 -21.23
CA GLU A 275 -5.83 -10.77 -20.17
C GLU A 275 -5.31 -9.76 -19.16
N ARG A 276 -5.88 -8.55 -19.17
CA ARG A 276 -5.61 -7.52 -18.18
C ARG A 276 -6.55 -7.69 -17.01
N THR A 277 -5.99 -7.89 -15.83
CA THR A 277 -6.75 -7.96 -14.59
C THR A 277 -6.48 -6.73 -13.75
N THR A 278 -7.55 -6.05 -13.33
CA THR A 278 -7.51 -4.94 -12.37
C THR A 278 -8.04 -5.43 -11.02
N LEU A 279 -7.25 -5.20 -9.98
CA LEU A 279 -7.54 -5.53 -8.59
C LEU A 279 -7.89 -4.23 -7.85
N ILE A 280 -8.97 -4.24 -7.09
CA ILE A 280 -9.42 -3.10 -6.27
C ILE A 280 -9.33 -3.55 -4.81
N LEU A 281 -8.62 -2.78 -3.99
CA LEU A 281 -8.39 -3.10 -2.58
C LEU A 281 -9.48 -2.52 -1.68
N VAL A 282 -9.68 -3.14 -0.52
CA VAL A 282 -10.56 -2.63 0.54
C VAL A 282 -10.10 -1.31 1.16
N GLN A 283 -8.79 -1.03 1.09
CA GLN A 283 -8.14 0.20 1.59
C GLN A 283 -6.94 0.52 0.69
N SER A 284 -6.58 1.81 0.60
CA SER A 284 -5.42 2.26 -0.16
C SER A 284 -4.09 1.86 0.50
N LEU A 285 -3.06 1.71 -0.33
CA LEU A 285 -1.67 1.59 0.12
C LEU A 285 -0.93 2.91 -0.10
N PRO A 286 -0.09 3.38 0.86
CA PRO A 286 0.11 2.82 2.20
C PRO A 286 -1.09 3.09 3.13
N GLY A 287 -1.23 2.29 4.19
CA GLY A 287 -2.26 2.46 5.21
C GLY A 287 -1.82 1.89 6.56
N ILE A 288 -2.76 1.40 7.38
CA ILE A 288 -2.47 0.79 8.69
C ILE A 288 -1.71 -0.55 8.58
N SER A 289 -1.55 -1.08 7.38
CA SER A 289 -0.87 -2.32 7.09
C SER A 289 -0.20 -2.24 5.71
N ARG A 290 0.80 -3.10 5.49
CA ARG A 290 1.48 -3.22 4.19
C ARG A 290 0.74 -4.06 3.18
N TRP A 291 -0.37 -4.65 3.56
CA TRP A 291 -1.19 -5.48 2.70
C TRP A 291 -2.66 -5.27 2.96
N PHE A 292 -3.45 -5.29 1.90
CA PHE A 292 -4.91 -5.24 1.98
C PHE A 292 -5.54 -6.26 1.06
N GLU A 293 -6.71 -6.74 1.47
CA GLU A 293 -7.52 -7.71 0.73
C GLU A 293 -8.00 -7.08 -0.58
N VAL A 294 -8.01 -7.88 -1.64
CA VAL A 294 -8.66 -7.52 -2.90
C VAL A 294 -10.17 -7.69 -2.72
N GLU A 295 -10.90 -6.58 -2.78
CA GLU A 295 -12.36 -6.55 -2.70
C GLU A 295 -13.01 -6.99 -4.02
N LYS A 296 -12.51 -6.45 -5.12
CA LYS A 296 -13.09 -6.64 -6.45
C LYS A 296 -12.02 -6.87 -7.50
N ARG A 297 -12.36 -7.73 -8.46
CA ARG A 297 -11.56 -8.02 -9.65
C ARG A 297 -12.34 -7.65 -10.91
N GLU A 298 -11.65 -7.01 -11.85
CA GLU A 298 -12.16 -6.71 -13.19
C GLU A 298 -11.21 -7.31 -14.23
N VAL A 299 -11.72 -8.13 -15.14
CA VAL A 299 -10.91 -8.81 -16.16
C VAL A 299 -11.34 -8.34 -17.55
N VAL A 300 -10.37 -7.90 -18.35
CA VAL A 300 -10.58 -7.47 -19.73
C VAL A 300 -9.59 -8.22 -20.62
N SER A 301 -10.08 -8.85 -21.69
CA SER A 301 -9.23 -9.53 -22.67
C SER A 301 -9.12 -8.71 -23.95
N MET A 302 -7.91 -8.54 -24.46
CA MET A 302 -7.61 -7.78 -25.67
C MET A 302 -6.64 -8.56 -26.55
N ARG A 303 -6.72 -8.36 -27.88
CA ARG A 303 -5.72 -8.92 -28.80
C ARG A 303 -4.38 -8.21 -28.59
N LEU A 304 -3.28 -8.95 -28.66
CA LEU A 304 -1.95 -8.36 -28.52
C LEU A 304 -1.70 -7.24 -29.54
N ILE A 305 -2.10 -7.45 -30.80
CA ILE A 305 -1.96 -6.45 -31.87
C ILE A 305 -2.67 -5.14 -31.49
N ALA A 306 -3.87 -5.21 -30.90
CA ALA A 306 -4.58 -4.02 -30.44
C ALA A 306 -3.84 -3.33 -29.28
N MET A 307 -3.27 -4.10 -28.35
CA MET A 307 -2.44 -3.56 -27.27
C MET A 307 -1.18 -2.87 -27.80
N CYS A 308 -0.48 -3.49 -28.75
CA CYS A 308 0.72 -2.93 -29.38
C CYS A 308 0.39 -1.63 -30.12
N ILE A 309 -0.71 -1.56 -30.86
CA ILE A 309 -1.15 -0.34 -31.55
C ILE A 309 -1.41 0.78 -30.54
N VAL A 310 -2.10 0.50 -29.43
CA VAL A 310 -2.36 1.49 -28.38
C VAL A 310 -1.06 1.98 -27.76
N LEU A 311 -0.14 1.07 -27.41
CA LEU A 311 1.16 1.44 -26.84
C LEU A 311 2.03 2.25 -27.81
N LEU A 312 2.04 1.87 -29.08
CA LEU A 312 2.74 2.60 -30.14
C LEU A 312 2.16 4.00 -30.32
N TYR A 313 0.83 4.12 -30.36
CA TYR A 313 0.16 5.41 -30.44
C TYR A 313 0.53 6.31 -29.27
N PHE A 314 0.50 5.79 -28.03
CA PHE A 314 0.91 6.52 -26.84
C PHE A 314 2.40 6.91 -26.88
N CYS A 315 3.30 5.99 -27.28
CA CYS A 315 4.74 6.28 -27.36
C CYS A 315 5.03 7.37 -28.42
N ILE A 316 4.36 7.31 -29.57
CA ILE A 316 4.51 8.31 -30.64
C ILE A 316 3.99 9.67 -30.15
N HIS A 317 2.83 9.72 -29.49
CA HIS A 317 2.27 10.97 -28.97
C HIS A 317 3.15 11.58 -27.88
N SER A 318 3.62 10.77 -26.92
CA SER A 318 4.54 11.22 -25.87
C SER A 318 5.90 11.64 -26.41
N SER A 319 6.38 11.04 -27.50
CA SER A 319 7.63 11.44 -28.16
C SER A 319 7.48 12.75 -28.95
N LEU A 320 6.32 13.00 -29.54
CA LEU A 320 6.01 14.24 -30.28
C LEU A 320 5.82 15.44 -29.34
N GLU A 321 5.25 15.21 -28.15
CA GLU A 321 5.02 16.28 -27.16
C GLU A 321 6.29 16.67 -26.39
N ASN A 322 7.23 15.75 -26.15
CA ASN A 322 8.35 15.99 -25.24
C ASN A 322 9.74 16.18 -25.87
N ASN A 323 9.91 16.08 -27.21
CA ASN A 323 11.21 16.20 -27.89
C ASN A 323 12.35 15.37 -27.22
N LEU A 324 11.99 14.32 -26.48
CA LEU A 324 12.87 13.47 -25.70
C LEU A 324 13.05 12.15 -26.46
N LYS A 325 14.30 11.73 -26.66
CA LYS A 325 14.63 10.38 -27.13
C LYS A 325 14.15 9.39 -26.06
N ILE A 326 12.93 8.88 -26.21
CA ILE A 326 12.40 7.81 -25.36
C ILE A 326 13.20 6.55 -25.67
N ASN A 327 14.12 6.19 -24.78
CA ASN A 327 14.80 4.90 -24.83
C ASN A 327 13.86 3.87 -24.18
N CYS A 328 12.92 3.35 -24.96
CA CYS A 328 12.06 2.23 -24.57
C CYS A 328 12.71 0.91 -25.02
N PRO A 329 13.49 0.21 -24.16
CA PRO A 329 14.05 -1.09 -24.52
C PRO A 329 12.98 -2.13 -24.87
N ASP A 330 11.77 -2.00 -24.31
CA ASP A 330 10.64 -2.91 -24.58
C ASP A 330 9.95 -2.66 -25.93
N VAL A 331 10.11 -1.47 -26.53
CA VAL A 331 9.49 -1.13 -27.83
C VAL A 331 10.42 -1.49 -29.00
N ILE A 332 11.74 -1.41 -28.80
CA ILE A 332 12.72 -1.71 -29.86
C ILE A 332 12.73 -3.21 -30.21
N TYR A 333 12.39 -4.09 -29.28
CA TYR A 333 12.28 -5.53 -29.57
C TYR A 333 11.00 -5.91 -30.34
N LEU A 334 9.91 -5.14 -30.20
CA LEU A 334 8.62 -5.45 -30.81
C LEU A 334 8.41 -4.80 -32.19
N CYS A 335 9.14 -3.73 -32.52
CA CYS A 335 9.05 -3.07 -33.84
C CYS A 335 10.10 -3.54 -34.86
N LYS A 336 10.89 -4.57 -34.55
CA LYS A 336 11.93 -5.10 -35.45
C LYS A 336 11.52 -6.33 -36.27
N PHE A 337 10.25 -6.74 -36.24
CA PHE A 337 9.75 -7.89 -36.99
C PHE A 337 8.39 -7.64 -37.61
#